data_AF-A0A966KF18-F1
#
_entry.id   AF-A0A966KF18-F1
#
_cell.length_a   1.000
_cell.length_b   1.000
_cell.length_c   1.000
_cell.angle_alpha   90.00
_cell.angle_beta   90.00
_cell.angle_gamma   90.00
#
_symmetry.space_group_name_H-M   'P 1'
#
loop_
_entity.id
_entity.type
_entity.pdbx_description
1 polymer ?
#
loop_
_entity_poly.entity_id
_entity_poly.type
_entity_poly.pdbx_seq_one_letter_code
_entity_poly.pdbx_strand_id
1 'polypeptide(L)'
;GSQNASRILVMSSTTDLRTQEEVIKLHNQAAQKNGAGKIDAAVITKIDEAAHVAPVVDSIIRHDMPLLFISNGQRVPEDLSLPDLDYLSHRAVQARAFSEDLSYSDDQIPAIFSNNLGDWIKTS
;
A
#
# COMPACT_ATOMS: atom_id res chain seq x y z
N GLY A 1 31.53 -3.30 -16.99
CA GLY A 1 30.35 -3.83 -16.27
C GLY A 1 29.12 -3.49 -17.09
N SER A 2 28.17 -4.41 -17.22
CA SER A 2 27.02 -4.33 -18.13
C SER A 2 26.40 -2.92 -18.20
N GLN A 3 26.44 -2.31 -19.39
CA GLN A 3 25.88 -0.97 -19.67
C GLN A 3 24.33 -0.95 -19.68
N ASN A 4 23.67 -2.01 -19.19
CA ASN A 4 22.21 -2.14 -19.23
C ASN A 4 21.66 -2.97 -18.06
N ALA A 5 22.04 -2.61 -16.82
CA ALA A 5 21.49 -3.25 -15.63
C ALA A 5 20.16 -2.57 -15.22
N SER A 6 19.07 -3.32 -15.28
CA SER A 6 17.76 -2.86 -14.78
C SER A 6 17.73 -2.89 -13.26
N ARG A 7 17.27 -1.80 -12.65
CA ARG A 7 17.15 -1.66 -11.20
C ARG A 7 15.73 -1.99 -10.76
N ILE A 8 15.60 -3.06 -9.99
CA ILE A 8 14.31 -3.53 -9.47
C ILE A 8 14.27 -3.23 -7.97
N LEU A 9 13.20 -2.59 -7.51
CA LEU A 9 12.95 -2.38 -6.09
C LEU A 9 12.02 -3.46 -5.54
N VAL A 10 12.42 -4.12 -4.45
CA VAL A 10 11.56 -5.07 -3.74
C VAL A 10 10.87 -4.32 -2.59
N MET A 11 9.54 -4.32 -2.58
CA MET A 11 8.72 -3.54 -1.67
C MET A 11 7.84 -4.48 -0.83
N SER A 12 7.84 -4.30 0.49
CA SER A 12 6.93 -5.02 1.38
C SER A 12 5.57 -4.34 1.40
N SER A 13 4.47 -5.08 1.18
CA SER A 13 3.12 -4.54 1.30
C SER A 13 2.71 -4.19 2.73
N THR A 14 3.47 -4.60 3.74
CA THR A 14 3.24 -4.24 5.15
C THR A 14 3.81 -2.88 5.55
N THR A 15 4.57 -2.22 4.66
CA THR A 15 5.16 -0.91 4.91
C THR A 15 4.15 0.21 4.65
N ASP A 16 4.13 1.27 5.47
CA ASP A 16 3.26 2.43 5.24
C ASP A 16 3.63 3.22 3.97
N LEU A 17 2.65 3.92 3.40
CA LEU A 17 2.82 4.68 2.15
C LEU A 17 3.97 5.69 2.24
N ARG A 18 4.07 6.42 3.35
CA ARG A 18 5.07 7.49 3.52
C ARG A 18 6.48 6.94 3.45
N THR A 19 6.73 5.84 4.12
CA THR A 19 8.03 5.18 4.17
C THR A 19 8.41 4.65 2.79
N GLN A 20 7.46 4.06 2.06
CA GLN A 20 7.70 3.61 0.68
C GLN A 20 8.10 4.77 -0.24
N GLU A 21 7.36 5.89 -0.19
CA GLU A 21 7.64 7.10 -0.95
C GLU A 21 9.03 7.69 -0.63
N GLU A 22 9.40 7.73 0.65
CA GLU A 22 10.72 8.20 1.08
C GLU A 22 11.84 7.28 0.56
N VAL A 23 11.67 5.95 0.65
CA VAL A 23 12.66 4.97 0.18
C VAL A 23 12.90 5.06 -1.32
N ILE A 24 11.84 5.20 -2.13
CA ILE A 24 11.96 5.34 -3.59
C ILE A 24 12.73 6.62 -3.94
N LYS A 25 12.37 7.75 -3.31
CA LYS A 25 13.05 9.04 -3.51
C LYS A 25 14.53 8.95 -3.16
N LEU A 26 14.85 8.39 -1.99
CA LEU A 26 16.24 8.24 -1.55
C LEU A 26 17.06 7.33 -2.48
N HIS A 27 16.48 6.23 -2.96
CA HIS A 27 17.15 5.34 -3.93
C HIS A 27 17.42 6.02 -5.26
N ASN A 28 16.47 6.81 -5.77
CA ASN A 28 16.65 7.55 -7.02
C ASN A 28 17.67 8.68 -6.86
N GLN A 29 17.65 9.41 -5.75
CA GLN A 29 18.65 10.44 -5.43
C GLN A 29 20.06 9.85 -5.30
N ALA A 30 20.21 8.73 -4.61
CA ALA A 30 21.49 8.04 -4.47
C ALA A 30 22.01 7.54 -5.82
N ALA A 31 21.13 6.98 -6.66
CA ALA A 31 21.50 6.53 -8.00
C ALA A 31 21.98 7.69 -8.88
N GLN A 32 21.26 8.81 -8.87
CA GLN A 32 21.65 10.01 -9.62
C GLN A 32 23.04 10.52 -9.20
N LYS A 33 23.34 10.52 -7.91
CA LYS A 33 24.67 10.91 -7.39
C LYS A 33 25.80 9.98 -7.87
N ASN A 34 25.48 8.70 -8.07
CA ASN A 34 26.43 7.68 -8.51
C ASN A 34 26.45 7.48 -10.04
N GLY A 35 25.76 8.33 -10.82
CA GLY A 35 25.67 8.19 -12.27
C GLY A 35 24.88 6.96 -12.74
N ALA A 36 24.03 6.40 -11.88
CA ALA A 36 23.17 5.26 -12.18
C ALA A 36 21.75 5.72 -12.55
N GLY A 37 21.03 4.89 -13.31
CA GLY A 37 19.62 5.11 -13.65
C GLY A 37 18.68 5.05 -12.44
N LYS A 38 17.46 5.57 -12.59
CA LYS A 38 16.39 5.44 -11.59
C LYS A 38 15.96 3.97 -11.41
N ILE A 39 15.11 3.69 -10.43
CA ILE A 39 14.44 2.39 -10.33
C ILE A 39 13.56 2.20 -11.57
N ASP A 40 13.64 1.02 -12.19
CA ASP A 40 12.97 0.69 -13.44
C ASP A 40 11.68 -0.12 -13.22
N ALA A 41 11.58 -0.87 -12.14
CA ALA A 41 10.45 -1.77 -11.86
C ALA A 41 10.39 -2.17 -10.38
N ALA A 42 9.28 -2.80 -9.97
CA ALA A 42 9.05 -3.25 -8.61
C ALA A 42 8.68 -4.74 -8.51
N VAL A 43 8.93 -5.33 -7.35
CA VAL A 43 8.35 -6.59 -6.88
C VAL A 43 7.68 -6.32 -5.54
N ILE A 44 6.44 -6.74 -5.37
CA ILE A 44 5.72 -6.60 -4.09
C ILE A 44 5.77 -7.92 -3.33
N THR A 45 6.11 -7.90 -2.05
CA THR A 45 6.17 -9.09 -1.19
C THR A 45 5.26 -8.95 0.01
N LYS A 46 4.99 -10.08 0.70
CA LYS A 46 4.22 -10.14 1.96
C LYS A 46 2.76 -9.69 1.79
N ILE A 47 2.16 -9.98 0.64
CA ILE A 47 0.77 -9.61 0.36
C ILE A 47 -0.21 -10.30 1.34
N ASP A 48 0.10 -11.52 1.75
CA ASP A 48 -0.65 -12.32 2.71
C ASP A 48 -0.59 -11.73 4.13
N GLU A 49 0.52 -11.07 4.47
CA GLU A 49 0.73 -10.44 5.78
C GLU A 49 0.15 -9.01 5.85
N ALA A 50 -0.15 -8.39 4.70
CA ALA A 50 -0.58 -7.01 4.64
C ALA A 50 -2.07 -6.84 4.90
N ALA A 51 -2.40 -6.04 5.92
CA ALA A 51 -3.77 -5.62 6.21
C ALA A 51 -4.41 -4.87 5.02
N HIS A 52 -3.62 -4.03 4.33
CA HIS A 52 -4.03 -3.33 3.12
C HIS A 52 -2.88 -3.26 2.12
N VAL A 53 -3.16 -3.60 0.86
CA VAL A 53 -2.18 -3.48 -0.23
C VAL A 53 -2.22 -2.12 -0.93
N ALA A 54 -3.26 -1.31 -0.66
CA ALA A 54 -3.44 0.00 -1.27
C ALA A 54 -2.22 0.93 -1.16
N PRO A 55 -1.51 1.03 -0.02
CA PRO A 55 -0.31 1.87 0.10
C PRO A 55 0.78 1.52 -0.93
N VAL A 56 1.05 0.22 -1.12
CA VAL A 56 2.10 -0.20 -2.06
C VAL A 56 1.67 -0.07 -3.51
N VAL A 57 0.40 -0.33 -3.80
CA VAL A 57 -0.19 -0.11 -5.13
C VAL A 57 -0.17 1.38 -5.49
N ASP A 58 -0.53 2.27 -4.56
CA ASP A 58 -0.50 3.72 -4.76
C ASP A 58 0.93 4.22 -5.05
N SER A 59 1.92 3.73 -4.30
CA SER A 59 3.32 4.12 -4.51
C SER A 59 3.85 3.69 -5.88
N ILE A 60 3.63 2.44 -6.31
CA ILE A 60 4.10 2.01 -7.65
C ILE A 60 3.42 2.79 -8.79
N ILE A 61 2.15 3.17 -8.63
CA ILE A 61 1.42 3.98 -9.61
C ILE A 61 2.01 5.40 -9.67
N ARG A 62 2.25 6.05 -8.53
CA ARG A 62 2.80 7.42 -8.48
C ARG A 62 4.19 7.55 -9.09
N HIS A 63 4.98 6.48 -9.09
CA HIS A 63 6.34 6.46 -9.61
C HIS A 63 6.43 5.82 -11.00
N ASP A 64 5.30 5.51 -11.65
CA ASP A 64 5.23 4.83 -12.94
C ASP A 64 6.11 3.57 -12.99
N MET A 65 6.12 2.78 -11.90
CA MET A 65 6.95 1.59 -11.78
C MET A 65 6.19 0.34 -12.23
N PRO A 66 6.59 -0.31 -13.34
CA PRO A 66 6.07 -1.62 -13.72
C PRO A 66 6.23 -2.63 -12.58
N LEU A 67 5.15 -3.34 -12.27
CA LEU A 67 5.18 -4.43 -11.31
C LEU A 67 5.55 -5.72 -12.05
N LEU A 68 6.62 -6.40 -11.63
CA LEU A 68 7.11 -7.62 -12.29
C LEU A 68 6.51 -8.88 -11.69
N PHE A 69 6.47 -8.94 -10.36
CA PHE A 69 5.98 -10.08 -9.61
C PHE A 69 5.36 -9.64 -8.29
N ILE A 70 4.52 -10.52 -7.75
CA ILE A 70 3.99 -10.44 -6.41
C ILE A 70 4.32 -11.71 -5.63
N SER A 71 4.55 -11.59 -4.33
CA SER A 71 4.75 -12.74 -3.45
C SER A 71 3.78 -12.74 -2.27
N ASN A 72 3.17 -13.91 -2.05
CA ASN A 72 2.06 -14.13 -1.13
C ASN A 72 2.33 -15.33 -0.19
N GLY A 73 3.59 -15.49 0.25
CA GLY A 73 4.03 -16.60 1.09
C GLY A 73 5.55 -16.68 1.18
N GLN A 74 6.06 -17.84 1.60
CA GLN A 74 7.48 -18.03 1.94
C GLN A 74 8.24 -18.94 0.95
N ARG A 75 7.54 -19.63 0.05
CA ARG A 75 8.09 -20.64 -0.85
C ARG A 75 8.30 -20.09 -2.26
N VAL A 76 9.40 -20.50 -2.90
CA VAL A 76 9.72 -20.15 -4.29
C VAL A 76 9.97 -21.44 -5.06
N PRO A 77 9.28 -21.69 -6.18
CA PRO A 77 8.48 -20.73 -6.95
C PRO A 77 6.99 -20.62 -6.56
N GLU A 78 6.50 -21.41 -5.61
CA GLU A 78 5.05 -21.60 -5.40
C GLU A 78 4.29 -20.35 -4.96
N ASP A 79 4.92 -19.48 -4.16
CA ASP A 79 4.29 -18.27 -3.63
C ASP A 79 4.73 -16.99 -4.38
N LEU A 80 5.32 -17.11 -5.56
CA LEU A 80 5.72 -16.00 -6.44
C LEU A 80 4.93 -16.05 -7.75
N SER A 81 4.14 -15.03 -8.04
CA SER A 81 3.28 -14.98 -9.22
C SER A 81 3.44 -13.70 -10.02
N LEU A 82 2.96 -13.73 -11.27
CA LEU A 82 2.76 -12.51 -12.04
C LEU A 82 1.69 -11.64 -11.37
N PRO A 83 1.70 -10.31 -11.62
CA PRO A 83 0.69 -9.42 -11.10
C PRO A 83 -0.68 -9.75 -11.68
N ASP A 84 -1.66 -9.90 -10.81
CA ASP A 84 -3.06 -10.06 -11.17
C ASP A 84 -3.81 -8.76 -10.81
N LEU A 85 -4.30 -8.07 -11.85
CA LEU A 85 -4.97 -6.79 -11.70
C LEU A 85 -6.28 -6.91 -10.91
N ASP A 86 -7.06 -7.96 -11.16
CA ASP A 86 -8.35 -8.14 -10.49
C ASP A 86 -8.13 -8.42 -9.01
N TYR A 87 -7.15 -9.29 -8.69
CA TYR A 87 -6.75 -9.57 -7.32
C TYR A 87 -6.26 -8.33 -6.57
N LEU A 88 -5.31 -7.59 -7.16
CA LEU A 88 -4.75 -6.39 -6.55
C LEU A 88 -5.78 -5.27 -6.42
N SER A 89 -6.63 -5.07 -7.43
CA SER A 89 -7.70 -4.06 -7.38
C SER A 89 -8.71 -4.40 -6.29
N HIS A 90 -9.14 -5.67 -6.22
CA HIS A 90 -10.06 -6.11 -5.17
C HIS A 90 -9.46 -5.87 -3.77
N ARG A 91 -8.21 -6.29 -3.54
CA ARG A 91 -7.52 -6.11 -2.25
C ARG A 91 -7.20 -4.66 -1.91
N ALA A 92 -6.95 -3.80 -2.91
CA ALA A 92 -6.64 -2.39 -2.69
C ALA A 92 -7.90 -1.56 -2.42
N VAL A 93 -9.01 -1.85 -3.11
CA VAL A 93 -10.29 -1.14 -2.99
C VAL A 93 -11.11 -1.62 -1.81
N GLN A 94 -10.76 -2.76 -1.21
CA GLN A 94 -11.32 -3.21 0.07
C GLN A 94 -10.91 -2.23 1.18
N ALA A 95 -11.59 -1.08 1.17
CA ALA A 95 -11.75 -0.23 2.32
C ALA A 95 -12.24 -1.12 3.45
N ARG A 96 -11.87 -0.76 4.69
CA ARG A 96 -12.65 -1.14 5.88
C ARG A 96 -14.11 -1.31 5.46
N ALA A 97 -14.78 -2.32 5.98
CA ALA A 97 -16.22 -2.24 6.17
C ALA A 97 -16.52 -1.01 7.05
N PHE A 98 -16.36 0.19 6.49
CA PHE A 98 -16.75 1.48 7.05
C PHE A 98 -18.27 1.65 6.91
N SER A 99 -18.96 0.63 6.39
CA SER A 99 -20.41 0.56 6.22
C SER A 99 -21.08 -0.53 7.05
N GLU A 100 -20.35 -1.47 7.67
CA GLU A 100 -20.98 -2.45 8.58
C GLU A 100 -21.01 -1.99 10.05
N ASP A 101 -20.12 -1.07 10.45
CA ASP A 101 -20.13 -0.47 11.81
C ASP A 101 -21.06 0.76 11.95
N LEU A 102 -21.90 1.01 10.94
CA LEU A 102 -22.91 2.08 10.96
C LEU A 102 -24.34 1.55 11.10
N SER A 103 -24.54 0.24 11.21
CA SER A 103 -25.83 -0.29 11.67
C SER A 103 -25.92 -0.09 13.18
N TYR A 104 -26.14 1.16 13.61
CA TYR A 104 -26.57 1.42 14.97
C TYR A 104 -27.95 0.79 15.13
N SER A 105 -28.08 -0.14 16.07
CA SER A 105 -29.39 -0.56 16.52
C SER A 105 -30.07 0.63 17.22
N ASP A 106 -31.40 0.74 17.10
CA ASP A 106 -32.16 1.92 17.57
C ASP A 106 -31.93 2.25 19.06
N ASP A 107 -31.52 1.26 19.86
CA ASP A 107 -31.17 1.40 21.27
C ASP A 107 -29.83 2.11 21.53
N GLN A 108 -28.92 2.14 20.55
CA GLN A 108 -27.60 2.78 20.65
C GLN A 108 -27.62 4.25 20.21
N ILE A 109 -28.67 4.66 19.48
CA ILE A 109 -28.85 6.01 18.95
C ILE A 109 -28.83 7.09 20.06
N PRO A 110 -29.55 6.94 21.20
CA PRO A 110 -29.56 7.95 22.25
C PRO A 110 -28.18 8.20 22.88
N ALA A 111 -27.37 7.16 23.05
CA ALA A 111 -26.04 7.27 23.65
C ALA A 111 -25.06 8.05 22.75
N ILE A 112 -25.14 7.84 21.44
CA ILE A 112 -24.30 8.52 20.45
C ILE A 112 -24.67 10.00 20.33
N PHE A 113 -25.97 10.32 20.34
CA PHE A 113 -26.41 11.72 20.35
C PHE A 113 -25.97 12.45 21.63
N SER A 114 -26.01 11.80 22.79
CA SER A 114 -25.51 12.37 24.05
C SER A 114 -24.02 12.70 23.99
N ASN A 115 -23.20 11.85 23.36
CA ASN A 115 -21.75 12.06 23.25
C ASN A 115 -21.43 13.23 22.30
N ASN A 116 -22.15 13.36 21.18
CA ASN A 116 -21.93 14.44 20.21
C ASN A 116 -22.51 15.80 20.67
N LEU A 117 -23.56 15.81 21.50
CA LEU A 117 -24.13 17.05 22.04
C LEU A 117 -23.14 17.75 22.99
N GLY A 118 -22.34 16.99 23.74
CA GLY A 118 -21.30 17.52 24.63
C GLY A 118 -20.18 18.24 23.87
N ASP A 119 -19.86 17.81 22.66
CA ASP A 119 -18.84 18.44 21.81
C ASP A 119 -19.37 19.68 21.10
N TRP A 120 -20.65 19.70 20.73
CA TRP A 120 -21.27 20.89 20.12
C TRP A 120 -21.47 22.04 21.13
N ILE A 121 -21.82 21.74 22.39
CA ILE A 121 -21.95 22.73 23.47
C ILE A 121 -20.58 23.32 23.86
N LYS A 122 -19.48 22.58 23.69
CA LYS A 122 -18.12 23.10 23.94
C LYS A 122 -17.59 23.98 22.82
N THR A 123 -18.17 23.89 21.63
CA THR A 123 -17.70 24.58 20.42
C THR A 123 -18.65 25.72 19.99
N SER A 124 -19.76 25.93 20.70
CA SER A 124 -20.70 27.05 20.55
C SER A 124 -20.58 28.02 21.72
#